data_AF-A0A936BXA2-F1
#
_entry.id   AF-A0A936BXA2-F1
#
_cell.length_a   1.000
_cell.length_b   1.000
_cell.length_c   1.000
_cell.angle_alpha   90.00
_cell.angle_beta   90.00
_cell.angle_gamma   90.00
#
_symmetry.space_group_name_H-M   'P 1'
#
loop_
_entity.id
_entity.type
_entity.pdbx_description
1 polymer ?
#
loop_
_entity_poly.entity_id
_entity_poly.type
_entity_poly.pdbx_seq_one_letter_code
_entity_poly.pdbx_strand_id
1 'polypeptide(L)'
;MRKIGRSILIGLGFLCLSFLLPPAPTRLEAKPERKPVVLFGASWCGACRAAEAFLRRVRVPFAYRDVDQPEVRTEFRRVAGERKGIPVIVVGDEQMLGANLTVLATLLERGGYTLPKAPTPDAKTAEAGGYGGHTAAWWQAQFRNVRTKIERKTDDIERFSKVAADNIETEVLERMKEDLEILEQTLNLLETDASSVSLPRSYRE
;
A
#
# COMPACT_ATOMS: atom_id res chain seq x y z
N MET A 1 12.77 14.05 94.56
CA MET A 1 14.19 13.64 94.63
C MET A 1 14.34 12.22 94.10
N ARG A 2 15.47 11.94 93.45
CA ARG A 2 15.99 10.63 92.96
C ARG A 2 15.56 10.14 91.56
N LYS A 3 16.41 10.53 90.60
CA LYS A 3 16.91 9.77 89.44
C LYS A 3 16.97 8.25 89.69
N ILE A 4 16.61 7.45 88.69
CA ILE A 4 17.38 6.27 88.25
C ILE A 4 17.24 6.19 86.73
N GLY A 5 18.35 6.37 86.02
CA GLY A 5 18.46 6.05 84.61
C GLY A 5 18.77 4.55 84.44
N ARG A 6 18.38 4.01 83.28
CA ARG A 6 18.96 2.78 82.74
C ARG A 6 19.04 2.92 81.23
N SER A 7 20.26 3.16 80.78
CA SER A 7 20.70 3.00 79.40
C SER A 7 20.52 1.54 78.99
N ILE A 8 19.87 1.31 77.84
CA ILE A 8 20.05 0.10 77.03
C ILE A 8 20.27 0.58 75.60
N LEU A 9 21.55 0.75 75.25
CA LEU A 9 22.03 0.53 73.89
C LEU A 9 21.93 -0.99 73.63
N ILE A 10 21.29 -1.41 72.55
CA ILE A 10 21.62 -2.59 71.72
C ILE A 10 20.76 -2.49 70.46
N GLY A 11 21.39 -2.58 69.28
CA GLY A 11 20.71 -3.12 68.08
C GLY A 11 20.31 -2.16 66.95
N LEU A 12 21.03 -1.07 66.67
CA LEU A 12 20.98 -0.44 65.34
C LEU A 12 21.86 -1.29 64.40
N GLY A 13 21.26 -2.30 63.79
CA GLY A 13 21.98 -3.22 62.91
C GLY A 13 21.06 -3.97 61.98
N PHE A 14 20.16 -3.28 61.27
CA PHE A 14 19.42 -3.94 60.17
C PHE A 14 18.89 -3.02 59.06
N LEU A 15 19.22 -1.73 59.03
CA LEU A 15 18.69 -0.86 57.98
C LEU A 15 19.80 -0.25 57.14
N CYS A 16 19.63 -0.39 55.83
CA CYS A 16 20.30 0.35 54.76
C CYS A 16 21.54 -0.29 54.13
N LEU A 17 21.47 -1.57 53.78
CA LEU A 17 22.22 -2.10 52.62
C LEU A 17 21.26 -2.62 51.54
N SER A 18 20.23 -1.83 51.22
CA SER A 18 19.28 -2.14 50.15
C SER A 18 18.92 -0.92 49.29
N PHE A 19 19.56 0.23 49.52
CA PHE A 19 19.18 1.50 48.87
C PHE A 19 20.25 2.07 47.94
N LEU A 20 21.13 1.23 47.39
CA LEU A 20 22.06 1.60 46.32
C LEU A 20 22.11 0.56 45.20
N LEU A 21 20.98 -0.03 44.84
CA LEU A 21 20.85 -0.57 43.49
C LEU A 21 20.25 0.53 42.62
N PRO A 22 21.00 1.11 41.67
CA PRO A 22 20.39 2.04 40.72
C PRO A 22 19.24 1.32 40.01
N PRO A 23 18.07 1.95 39.82
CA PRO A 23 17.03 1.35 38.99
C PRO A 23 17.66 1.02 37.64
N ALA A 24 17.51 -0.24 37.20
CA ALA A 24 17.95 -0.66 35.88
C ALA A 24 17.45 0.36 34.85
N PRO A 25 18.26 0.75 33.84
CA PRO A 25 17.79 1.67 32.83
C PRO A 25 16.51 1.06 32.26
N THR A 26 15.40 1.76 32.43
CA THR A 26 14.16 1.45 31.77
C THR A 26 14.50 1.38 30.29
N ARG A 27 14.59 0.16 29.78
CA ARG A 27 14.75 -0.10 28.35
C ARG A 27 13.55 0.59 27.73
N LEU A 28 13.80 1.76 27.15
CA LEU A 28 12.86 2.40 26.25
C LEU A 28 12.51 1.31 25.24
N GLU A 29 11.29 0.80 25.35
CA GLU A 29 10.69 -0.17 24.44
C GLU A 29 10.98 0.31 23.01
N ALA A 30 11.95 -0.30 22.35
CA ALA A 30 12.38 0.13 21.03
C ALA A 30 11.25 -0.21 20.06
N LYS A 31 10.64 0.85 19.48
CA LYS A 31 9.72 0.73 18.35
C LYS A 31 10.37 -0.19 17.30
N PRO A 32 9.67 -1.19 16.73
CA PRO A 32 10.27 -2.09 15.75
C PRO A 32 10.91 -1.28 14.64
N GLU A 33 12.19 -1.55 14.38
CA GLU A 33 12.98 -0.81 13.40
C GLU A 33 12.38 -1.06 12.01
N ARG A 34 11.89 0.00 11.38
CA ARG A 34 11.27 -0.07 10.05
C ARG A 34 12.35 -0.31 9.01
N LYS A 35 12.20 -1.34 8.19
CA LYS A 35 13.17 -1.66 7.13
C LYS A 35 13.21 -0.54 6.08
N PRO A 36 14.37 -0.18 5.53
CA PRO A 36 14.48 0.84 4.48
C PRO A 36 13.72 0.41 3.22
N VAL A 37 13.09 1.37 2.54
CA VAL A 37 12.34 1.14 1.30
C VAL A 37 13.03 1.85 0.12
N VAL A 38 13.26 1.12 -0.96
CA VAL A 38 13.82 1.66 -2.21
C VAL A 38 12.89 1.32 -3.36
N LEU A 39 12.53 2.32 -4.17
CA LEU A 39 11.75 2.18 -5.39
C LEU A 39 12.64 2.49 -6.59
N PHE A 40 12.98 1.45 -7.35
CA PHE A 40 13.60 1.60 -8.67
C PHE A 40 12.51 1.79 -9.72
N GLY A 41 12.60 2.87 -10.49
CA GLY A 41 11.61 3.20 -11.51
C GLY A 41 12.14 4.21 -12.53
N ALA A 42 11.24 4.69 -13.38
CA ALA A 42 11.51 5.77 -14.32
C ALA A 42 10.28 6.71 -14.40
N SER A 43 10.50 7.95 -14.81
CA SER A 43 9.44 8.98 -14.89
C SER A 43 8.33 8.66 -15.91
N TRP A 44 8.69 8.00 -17.01
CA TRP A 44 7.77 7.58 -18.08
C TRP A 44 6.92 6.36 -17.70
N CYS A 45 7.26 5.65 -16.62
CA CYS A 45 6.62 4.41 -16.23
C CYS A 45 5.35 4.66 -15.39
N GLY A 46 4.17 4.39 -15.98
CA GLY A 46 2.87 4.54 -15.29
C GLY A 46 2.73 3.70 -14.02
N ALA A 47 3.20 2.45 -14.05
CA ALA A 47 3.16 1.55 -12.90
C ALA A 47 4.06 2.02 -11.75
N CYS A 48 5.21 2.63 -12.07
CA CYS A 48 6.15 3.20 -11.11
C CYS A 48 5.52 4.39 -10.38
N ARG A 49 4.82 5.27 -11.12
CA ARG A 49 4.06 6.38 -10.53
C ARG A 49 2.94 5.89 -9.61
N ALA A 50 2.27 4.79 -9.95
CA ALA A 50 1.24 4.21 -9.10
C ALA A 50 1.82 3.68 -7.77
N ALA A 51 2.96 2.96 -7.82
CA ALA A 51 3.66 2.49 -6.63
C ALA A 51 4.17 3.65 -5.75
N GLU A 52 4.76 4.67 -6.38
CA GLU A 52 5.21 5.89 -5.68
C GLU A 52 4.06 6.60 -4.96
N ALA A 53 2.95 6.81 -5.67
CA ALA A 53 1.76 7.44 -5.11
C ALA A 53 1.18 6.64 -3.94
N PHE A 54 1.21 5.31 -4.02
CA PHE A 54 0.82 4.44 -2.92
C PHE A 54 1.72 4.65 -1.68
N LEU A 55 3.05 4.55 -1.83
CA LEU A 55 4.02 4.74 -0.74
C LEU A 55 3.86 6.11 -0.06
N ARG A 56 3.67 7.17 -0.86
CA ARG A 56 3.39 8.53 -0.36
C ARG A 56 2.07 8.58 0.43
N ARG A 57 1.00 7.97 -0.09
CA ARG A 57 -0.32 7.95 0.56
C ARG A 57 -0.28 7.26 1.92
N VAL A 58 0.43 6.14 2.02
CA VAL A 58 0.58 5.40 3.28
C VAL A 58 1.68 5.97 4.20
N ARG A 59 2.30 7.10 3.82
CA ARG A 59 3.34 7.80 4.57
C ARG A 59 4.55 6.92 4.90
N VAL A 60 4.91 6.05 3.96
CA VAL A 60 6.13 5.25 4.03
C VAL A 60 7.28 6.07 3.44
N PRO A 61 8.36 6.36 4.20
CA PRO A 61 9.56 6.96 3.63
C PRO A 61 10.24 5.96 2.69
N PHE A 62 10.65 6.43 1.51
CA PHE A 62 11.35 5.61 0.54
C PHE A 62 12.38 6.44 -0.24
N ALA A 63 13.41 5.77 -0.74
CA ALA A 63 14.34 6.33 -1.70
C ALA A 63 13.89 5.98 -3.13
N TYR A 64 13.70 6.99 -3.98
CA TYR A 64 13.51 6.76 -5.41
C TYR A 64 14.87 6.64 -6.09
N ARG A 65 15.00 5.66 -7.00
CA ARG A 65 16.21 5.42 -7.81
C ARG A 65 15.79 5.33 -9.26
N ASP A 66 16.19 6.33 -10.04
CA ASP A 66 15.85 6.41 -11.46
C ASP A 66 16.77 5.49 -12.27
N VAL A 67 16.20 4.47 -12.93
CA VAL A 67 16.95 3.50 -13.71
C VAL A 67 17.52 4.07 -15.01
N ASP A 68 17.07 5.25 -15.43
CA ASP A 68 17.63 5.96 -16.58
C ASP A 68 19.00 6.58 -16.25
N GLN A 69 19.35 6.71 -14.97
CA GLN A 69 20.67 7.18 -14.53
C GLN A 69 21.73 6.06 -14.63
N PRO A 70 22.86 6.29 -15.33
CA PRO A 70 23.94 5.30 -15.50
C PRO A 70 24.41 4.63 -14.21
N GLU A 71 24.56 5.43 -13.16
CA GLU A 71 25.01 5.04 -11.83
C GLU A 71 24.04 4.07 -11.13
N VAL A 72 22.75 4.18 -11.41
CA VAL A 72 21.70 3.31 -10.83
C VAL A 72 21.56 2.01 -11.61
N ARG A 73 21.83 2.00 -12.92
CA ARG A 73 21.63 0.81 -13.79
C ARG A 73 22.34 -0.45 -13.31
N THR A 74 23.54 -0.32 -12.76
CA THR A 74 24.30 -1.47 -12.25
C THR A 74 23.71 -2.03 -10.97
N GLU A 75 23.25 -1.15 -10.07
CA GLU A 75 22.53 -1.55 -8.87
C GLU A 75 21.20 -2.20 -9.22
N PHE A 76 20.41 -1.56 -10.08
CA PHE A 76 19.13 -2.08 -10.55
C PHE A 76 19.26 -3.47 -11.14
N ARG A 77 20.25 -3.72 -12.01
CA ARG A 77 20.47 -5.07 -12.58
C ARG A 77 20.75 -6.14 -11.53
N ARG A 78 21.50 -5.79 -10.48
CA ARG A 78 21.80 -6.70 -9.37
C ARG A 78 20.54 -7.05 -8.58
N VAL A 79 19.71 -6.04 -8.30
CA VAL A 79 18.47 -6.20 -7.52
C VAL A 79 17.41 -6.92 -8.34
N ALA A 80 17.14 -6.48 -9.57
CA ALA A 80 16.12 -7.05 -10.44
C ALA A 80 16.45 -8.49 -10.91
N GLY A 81 17.72 -8.86 -10.91
CA GLY A 81 18.22 -10.16 -11.34
C GLY A 81 17.94 -10.40 -12.83
N GLU A 82 17.48 -11.60 -13.16
CA GLU A 82 17.15 -11.97 -14.55
C GLU A 82 15.89 -11.26 -15.09
N ARG A 83 15.06 -10.68 -14.21
CA ARG A 83 13.79 -10.06 -14.56
C ARG A 83 13.96 -8.56 -14.83
N LYS A 84 13.78 -8.14 -16.08
CA LYS A 84 14.03 -6.76 -16.55
C LYS A 84 12.80 -5.84 -16.50
N GLY A 85 12.05 -5.84 -15.40
CA GLY A 85 10.82 -5.04 -15.27
C GLY A 85 10.93 -3.95 -14.21
N ILE A 86 10.42 -2.75 -14.49
CA ILE A 86 10.17 -1.71 -13.49
C ILE A 86 8.66 -1.58 -13.20
N PRO A 87 8.25 -1.22 -11.97
CA PRO A 87 9.12 -0.92 -10.82
C PRO A 87 9.73 -2.17 -10.16
N VAL A 88 10.85 -1.97 -9.45
CA VAL A 88 11.36 -2.91 -8.44
C VAL A 88 11.33 -2.22 -7.10
N ILE A 89 10.73 -2.86 -6.11
CA ILE A 89 10.55 -2.28 -4.77
C ILE A 89 11.24 -3.19 -3.77
N VAL A 90 12.21 -2.63 -3.05
CA VAL A 90 13.00 -3.34 -2.03
C VAL A 90 12.58 -2.83 -0.66
N VAL A 91 12.36 -3.74 0.29
CA VAL A 91 12.04 -3.47 1.70
C VAL A 91 12.99 -4.27 2.57
N GLY A 92 14.11 -3.64 2.97
CA GLY A 92 15.25 -4.33 3.57
C GLY A 92 15.80 -5.42 2.65
N ASP A 93 15.68 -6.68 3.06
CA ASP A 93 16.22 -7.84 2.32
C ASP A 93 15.20 -8.48 1.36
N GLU A 94 13.94 -8.05 1.41
CA GLU A 94 12.88 -8.56 0.55
C GLU A 94 12.61 -7.59 -0.61
N GLN A 95 12.16 -8.11 -1.74
CA GLN A 95 11.83 -7.29 -2.91
C GLN A 95 10.62 -7.82 -3.67
N MET A 96 9.99 -6.94 -4.44
CA MET A 96 8.96 -7.29 -5.41
C MET A 96 9.20 -6.62 -6.76
N LEU A 97 8.65 -7.25 -7.80
CA LEU A 97 8.64 -6.76 -9.18
C LEU A 97 7.23 -6.34 -9.58
N GLY A 98 7.11 -5.20 -10.25
CA GLY A 98 5.84 -4.63 -10.69
C GLY A 98 5.11 -3.84 -9.59
N ALA A 99 3.90 -3.37 -9.90
CA ALA A 99 3.14 -2.45 -9.06
C ALA A 99 1.86 -3.08 -8.47
N ASN A 100 1.91 -4.35 -8.06
CA ASN A 100 0.79 -4.96 -7.34
C ASN A 100 0.71 -4.37 -5.91
N LEU A 101 -0.27 -3.49 -5.68
CA LEU A 101 -0.37 -2.73 -4.43
C LEU A 101 -0.70 -3.60 -3.22
N THR A 102 -1.41 -4.71 -3.40
CA THR A 102 -1.69 -5.66 -2.32
C THR A 102 -0.41 -6.36 -1.86
N VAL A 103 0.40 -6.82 -2.82
CA VAL A 103 1.70 -7.43 -2.53
C VAL A 103 2.64 -6.42 -1.88
N LEU A 104 2.65 -5.18 -2.37
CA LEU A 104 3.43 -4.09 -1.78
C LEU A 104 3.00 -3.81 -0.34
N ALA A 105 1.70 -3.80 -0.05
CA ALA A 105 1.20 -3.61 1.31
C ALA A 105 1.71 -4.69 2.25
N THR A 106 1.58 -5.96 1.88
CA THR A 106 2.08 -7.10 2.66
C THR A 106 3.59 -7.04 2.87
N LEU A 107 4.34 -6.66 1.83
CA LEU A 107 5.80 -6.51 1.90
C LEU A 107 6.22 -5.42 2.91
N LEU A 108 5.51 -4.30 2.93
CA LEU A 108 5.74 -3.21 3.87
C LEU A 108 5.37 -3.61 5.31
N GLU A 109 4.26 -4.32 5.52
CA GLU A 109 3.88 -4.80 6.85
C GLU A 109 4.95 -5.72 7.45
N ARG A 110 5.49 -6.64 6.63
CA ARG A 110 6.64 -7.48 7.00
C ARG A 110 7.91 -6.66 7.27
N GLY A 111 8.05 -5.51 6.63
CA GLY A 111 9.09 -4.51 6.88
C GLY A 111 8.91 -3.67 8.16
N GLY A 112 7.88 -3.95 8.97
CA GLY A 112 7.61 -3.23 10.22
C GLY A 112 6.78 -1.96 10.03
N TYR A 113 6.17 -1.76 8.85
CA TYR A 113 5.27 -0.64 8.61
C TYR A 113 3.84 -0.99 9.02
N THR A 114 3.30 -0.27 10.01
CA THR A 114 1.86 -0.23 10.22
C THR A 114 1.26 0.66 9.14
N LEU A 115 0.71 0.04 8.11
CA LEU A 115 0.00 0.79 7.08
C LEU A 115 -1.31 1.29 7.67
N PRO A 116 -1.70 2.56 7.40
CA PRO A 116 -3.07 2.95 7.67
C PRO A 116 -3.96 1.96 6.92
N LYS A 117 -4.89 1.34 7.64
CA LYS A 117 -6.02 0.64 7.00
C LYS A 117 -6.51 1.56 5.90
N ALA A 118 -6.62 1.03 4.66
CA ALA A 118 -6.96 1.79 3.46
C ALA A 118 -7.88 2.93 3.83
N PRO A 119 -7.50 4.19 3.53
CA PRO A 119 -7.92 5.35 4.28
C PRO A 119 -9.39 5.22 4.65
N THR A 120 -9.66 4.96 5.93
CA THR A 120 -10.96 5.35 6.45
C THR A 120 -11.03 6.83 6.16
N PRO A 121 -12.10 7.28 5.48
CA PRO A 121 -12.35 8.68 5.19
C PRO A 121 -11.84 9.54 6.35
N ASP A 122 -10.97 10.51 6.07
CA ASP A 122 -10.62 11.56 7.04
C ASP A 122 -11.91 12.15 7.62
N ALA A 123 -11.91 12.70 8.84
CA ALA A 123 -13.16 13.08 9.53
C ALA A 123 -14.14 13.90 8.65
N LYS A 124 -13.62 14.72 7.73
CA LYS A 124 -14.41 15.46 6.72
C LYS A 124 -15.08 14.59 5.65
N THR A 125 -14.48 13.46 5.29
CA THR A 125 -15.02 12.45 4.38
C THR A 125 -15.83 11.38 5.13
N ALA A 126 -15.56 11.14 6.43
CA ALA A 126 -16.34 10.26 7.30
C ALA A 126 -17.73 10.83 7.61
N GLU A 127 -17.85 12.17 7.64
CA GLU A 127 -19.12 12.89 7.72
C GLU A 127 -20.01 12.69 6.47
N ALA A 128 -19.43 12.27 5.33
CA ALA A 128 -20.16 11.89 4.11
C ALA A 128 -20.37 10.38 3.97
N GLY A 129 -20.11 9.60 5.04
CA GLY A 129 -20.03 8.14 5.02
C GLY A 129 -21.17 7.46 4.27
N GLY A 130 -20.84 6.75 3.21
CA GLY A 130 -21.82 5.95 2.49
C GLY A 130 -21.15 4.97 1.54
N TYR A 131 -21.54 3.70 1.67
CA TYR A 131 -21.25 2.63 0.70
C TYR A 131 -19.83 2.05 0.80
N GLY A 132 -19.62 1.20 1.82
CA GLY A 132 -18.42 0.36 1.92
C GLY A 132 -17.15 1.08 2.37
N GLY A 133 -17.27 2.24 3.02
CA GLY A 133 -16.13 3.06 3.44
C GLY A 133 -15.57 3.97 2.33
N HIS A 134 -16.22 4.01 1.17
CA HIS A 134 -15.94 5.00 0.12
C HIS A 134 -16.98 6.12 0.13
N THR A 135 -16.86 7.10 -0.77
CA THR A 135 -17.91 8.09 -1.03
C THR A 135 -18.62 7.74 -2.33
N ALA A 136 -19.83 8.27 -2.52
CA ALA A 136 -20.54 8.14 -3.79
C ALA A 136 -19.69 8.65 -4.98
N ALA A 137 -18.95 9.74 -4.83
CA ALA A 137 -18.08 10.29 -5.87
C ALA A 137 -16.92 9.34 -6.25
N TRP A 138 -16.37 8.60 -5.28
CA TRP A 138 -15.37 7.59 -5.56
C TRP A 138 -15.94 6.44 -6.41
N TRP A 139 -17.13 5.95 -6.04
CA TRP A 139 -17.84 4.93 -6.80
C TRP A 139 -18.15 5.38 -8.23
N GLN A 140 -18.70 6.59 -8.38
CA GLN A 140 -18.97 7.22 -9.68
C GLN A 140 -17.70 7.27 -10.55
N ALA A 141 -16.55 7.60 -9.97
CA ALA A 141 -15.29 7.62 -10.70
C ALA A 141 -14.86 6.22 -11.18
N GLN A 142 -15.08 5.17 -10.38
CA GLN A 142 -14.80 3.79 -10.81
C GLN A 142 -15.72 3.36 -11.95
N PHE A 143 -17.04 3.56 -11.79
CA PHE A 143 -18.02 3.24 -12.84
C PHE A 143 -17.70 3.97 -14.15
N ARG A 144 -17.45 5.28 -14.08
CA ARG A 144 -17.09 6.09 -15.25
C ARG A 144 -15.84 5.56 -15.95
N ASN A 145 -14.80 5.22 -15.20
CA ASN A 145 -13.55 4.72 -15.78
C ASN A 145 -13.76 3.39 -16.53
N VAL A 146 -14.45 2.43 -15.91
CA VAL A 146 -14.72 1.13 -16.53
C VAL A 146 -15.61 1.31 -17.77
N ARG A 147 -16.69 2.10 -17.68
CA ARG A 147 -17.56 2.39 -18.82
C ARG A 147 -16.82 3.06 -19.98
N THR A 148 -15.99 4.06 -19.70
CA THR A 148 -15.19 4.74 -20.74
C THR A 148 -14.25 3.76 -21.43
N LYS A 149 -13.70 2.77 -20.70
CA LYS A 149 -12.85 1.73 -21.29
C LYS A 149 -13.66 0.77 -22.15
N ILE A 150 -14.85 0.37 -21.71
CA ILE A 150 -15.79 -0.46 -22.48
C ILE A 150 -16.13 0.26 -23.79
N GLU A 151 -16.63 1.49 -23.71
CA GLU A 151 -17.01 2.31 -24.87
C GLU A 151 -15.87 2.41 -25.88
N ARG A 152 -14.68 2.83 -25.43
CA ARG A 152 -13.51 2.92 -26.31
C ARG A 152 -13.14 1.56 -26.92
N LYS A 153 -13.21 0.48 -26.14
CA LYS A 153 -12.87 -0.86 -26.63
C LYS A 153 -13.88 -1.35 -27.66
N THR A 154 -15.16 -1.09 -27.45
CA THR A 154 -16.24 -1.36 -28.41
C THR A 154 -16.00 -0.59 -29.71
N ASP A 155 -15.68 0.70 -29.64
CA ASP A 155 -15.36 1.53 -30.81
C ASP A 155 -14.12 1.01 -31.55
N ASP A 156 -13.08 0.62 -30.82
CA ASP A 156 -11.86 0.03 -31.37
C ASP A 156 -12.16 -1.29 -32.09
N ILE A 157 -12.98 -2.16 -31.49
CA ILE A 157 -13.43 -3.43 -32.08
C ILE A 157 -14.23 -3.18 -33.35
N GLU A 158 -15.19 -2.25 -33.33
CA GLU A 158 -15.99 -1.93 -34.50
C GLU A 158 -15.11 -1.42 -35.65
N ARG A 159 -14.21 -0.48 -35.36
CA ARG A 159 -13.26 0.06 -36.34
C ARG A 159 -12.34 -1.03 -36.88
N PHE A 160 -11.79 -1.87 -36.00
CA PHE A 160 -10.87 -2.93 -36.39
C PHE A 160 -11.56 -4.01 -37.20
N SER A 161 -12.78 -4.41 -36.85
CA SER A 161 -13.57 -5.42 -37.58
C SER A 161 -13.80 -5.05 -39.05
N LYS A 162 -13.95 -3.75 -39.37
CA LYS A 162 -14.10 -3.25 -40.74
C LYS A 162 -12.85 -3.46 -41.59
N VAL A 163 -11.67 -3.51 -40.97
CA VAL A 163 -10.37 -3.71 -41.64
C VAL A 163 -9.94 -5.18 -41.59
N ALA A 164 -10.27 -5.88 -40.49
CA ALA A 164 -9.94 -7.28 -40.28
C ALA A 164 -10.72 -8.24 -41.20
N ALA A 165 -11.87 -7.80 -41.75
CA ALA A 165 -12.66 -8.56 -42.71
C ALA A 165 -11.87 -8.98 -43.98
N ASP A 166 -10.77 -8.28 -44.29
CA ASP A 166 -9.96 -8.49 -45.48
C ASP A 166 -8.67 -9.31 -45.22
N ASN A 167 -8.36 -9.74 -43.98
CA ASN A 167 -7.07 -10.37 -43.61
C ASN A 167 -7.16 -11.47 -42.51
N ILE A 168 -6.02 -12.13 -42.22
CA ILE A 168 -5.81 -13.23 -41.24
C ILE A 168 -5.90 -12.77 -39.76
N GLU A 169 -6.18 -11.49 -39.49
CA GLU A 169 -6.14 -10.91 -38.13
C GLU A 169 -7.37 -11.22 -37.26
N THR A 170 -8.10 -12.30 -37.57
CA THR A 170 -9.27 -12.76 -36.80
C THR A 170 -8.91 -13.08 -35.35
N GLU A 171 -7.72 -13.64 -35.09
CA GLU A 171 -7.24 -13.91 -33.73
C GLU A 171 -7.07 -12.63 -32.89
N VAL A 172 -6.61 -11.54 -33.51
CA VAL A 172 -6.46 -10.24 -32.84
C VAL A 172 -7.83 -9.67 -32.49
N LEU A 173 -8.79 -9.77 -33.41
CA LEU A 173 -10.16 -9.33 -33.18
C LEU A 173 -10.83 -10.14 -32.05
N GLU A 174 -10.63 -11.46 -32.00
CA GLU A 174 -11.16 -12.28 -30.91
C GLU A 174 -10.53 -11.91 -29.56
N ARG A 175 -9.22 -11.68 -29.50
CA ARG A 175 -8.57 -11.21 -28.27
C ARG A 175 -9.07 -9.85 -27.81
N MET A 176 -9.37 -8.94 -28.74
CA MET A 176 -9.99 -7.66 -28.40
C MET A 176 -11.39 -7.84 -27.80
N LYS A 177 -12.18 -8.79 -28.30
CA LYS A 177 -13.49 -9.14 -27.74
C LYS A 177 -13.37 -9.78 -26.36
N GLU A 178 -12.39 -10.64 -26.13
CA GLU A 178 -12.08 -11.17 -24.80
C GLU A 178 -11.73 -10.04 -23.81
N ASP A 179 -10.91 -9.07 -24.22
CA ASP A 179 -10.59 -7.90 -23.41
C ASP A 179 -11.85 -7.06 -23.09
N LEU A 180 -12.79 -6.94 -24.04
CA LEU A 180 -14.08 -6.28 -23.81
C LEU A 180 -14.91 -7.04 -22.78
N GLU A 181 -15.00 -8.37 -22.89
CA GLU A 181 -15.74 -9.21 -21.95
C GLU A 181 -15.17 -9.07 -20.53
N ILE A 182 -13.85 -9.02 -20.36
CA ILE A 182 -13.21 -8.79 -19.06
C ILE A 182 -13.64 -7.44 -18.46
N LEU A 183 -13.74 -6.39 -19.28
CA LEU A 183 -14.19 -5.08 -18.83
C LEU A 183 -15.67 -5.10 -18.42
N GLU A 184 -16.52 -5.81 -19.16
CA GLU A 184 -17.94 -6.00 -18.82
C GLU A 184 -18.11 -6.80 -17.53
N GLN A 185 -17.34 -7.88 -17.34
CA GLN A 185 -17.30 -8.65 -16.09
C GLN A 185 -16.83 -7.77 -14.93
N THR A 186 -15.84 -6.91 -15.15
CA THR A 186 -15.37 -5.93 -14.16
C THR A 186 -16.49 -4.96 -13.77
N LEU A 187 -17.27 -4.48 -14.74
CA LEU A 187 -18.42 -3.61 -14.47
C LEU A 187 -19.47 -4.34 -13.62
N ASN A 188 -19.79 -5.60 -13.93
CA ASN A 188 -20.73 -6.42 -13.17
C ASN A 188 -20.28 -6.67 -11.72
N LEU A 189 -18.98 -6.93 -11.52
CA LEU A 189 -18.42 -7.05 -10.17
C LEU A 189 -18.55 -5.73 -9.41
N LEU A 190 -18.26 -4.61 -10.05
CA LEU A 190 -18.42 -3.28 -9.45
C LEU A 190 -19.88 -2.99 -9.09
N GLU A 191 -20.83 -3.41 -9.93
CA GLU A 191 -22.28 -3.31 -9.62
C GLU A 191 -22.70 -4.20 -8.45
N THR A 192 -22.11 -5.39 -8.35
CA THR A 192 -22.35 -6.32 -7.24
C THR A 192 -21.82 -5.74 -5.93
N ASP A 193 -20.58 -5.24 -5.94
CA ASP A 193 -19.97 -4.62 -4.78
C ASP A 193 -20.75 -3.38 -4.35
N ALA A 194 -21.12 -2.50 -5.29
CA ALA A 194 -21.97 -1.35 -5.05
C ALA A 194 -23.32 -1.73 -4.41
N SER A 195 -23.90 -2.85 -4.83
CA SER A 195 -25.15 -3.37 -4.27
C SER A 195 -24.97 -3.90 -2.86
N SER A 196 -23.88 -4.64 -2.61
CA SER A 196 -23.55 -5.17 -1.27
C SER A 196 -23.44 -4.07 -0.22
N VAL A 197 -23.00 -2.88 -0.64
CA VAL A 197 -22.86 -1.73 0.25
C VAL A 197 -24.08 -0.80 0.21
N SER A 198 -25.12 -1.12 -0.57
CA SER A 198 -26.37 -0.36 -0.74
C SER A 198 -26.25 0.99 -1.48
N LEU A 199 -25.29 1.16 -2.38
CA LEU A 199 -25.12 2.39 -3.19
C LEU A 199 -26.34 2.62 -4.11
N PRO A 200 -27.03 3.77 -4.07
CA PRO A 200 -28.16 4.04 -4.94
C PRO A 200 -27.73 4.02 -6.40
N ARG A 201 -28.63 3.52 -7.25
CA ARG A 201 -28.40 3.40 -8.70
C ARG A 201 -28.02 4.73 -9.38
N SER A 202 -28.57 5.86 -8.92
CA SER A 202 -28.25 7.20 -9.44
C SER A 202 -26.79 7.61 -9.25
N TYR A 203 -26.07 7.00 -8.31
CA TYR A 203 -24.63 7.21 -8.12
C TYR A 203 -23.78 6.16 -8.82
N ARG A 204 -24.41 5.18 -9.48
CA ARG A 204 -23.72 4.20 -10.31
C ARG A 204 -23.68 4.63 -11.76
N GLU A 205 -24.57 5.52 -12.21
CA GLU A 205 -24.73 5.99 -13.61
C GLU A 205 -23.74 7.10 -13.98
#